data_AF-A0A522XSJ9-F1
#
_entry.id   AF-A0A522XSJ9-F1
#
_cell.length_a   1.000
_cell.length_b   1.000
_cell.length_c   1.000
_cell.angle_alpha   90.00
_cell.angle_beta   90.00
_cell.angle_gamma   90.00
#
_symmetry.space_group_name_H-M   'P 1'
#
loop_
_entity.id
_entity.type
_entity.pdbx_description
1 polymer ?
#
loop_
_entity_poly.entity_id
_entity_poly.type
_entity_poly.pdbx_seq_one_letter_code
_entity_poly.pdbx_strand_id
1 'polypeptide(L)'
;MLEKILIFGICVLVLVSTPHAFALDGTHRAELKNARLVNAFGETTPENINTNQQVQISADITNKQDKNQEFVCIVQVLDQNNVPVKLAWIQASLQPQQTFSSAISWVTDKPGTYTAQIFLWDSIKNADALAGKLDLRIIVS
;
A
#
# COMPACT_ATOMS: atom_id res chain seq x y z
N MET A 1 19.60 48.98 58.12
CA MET A 1 20.21 47.69 58.53
C MET A 1 19.08 46.69 58.71
N LEU A 2 19.30 45.45 58.29
CA LEU A 2 18.42 44.26 58.31
C LEU A 2 17.49 44.03 57.10
N GLU A 3 18.03 43.18 56.21
CA GLU A 3 17.44 42.50 55.06
C GLU A 3 16.21 41.64 55.41
N LYS A 4 15.24 41.55 54.49
CA LYS A 4 14.28 40.43 54.44
C LYS A 4 13.92 40.04 52.99
N ILE A 5 14.67 39.07 52.51
CA ILE A 5 14.26 37.83 51.82
C ILE A 5 13.21 37.94 50.70
N LEU A 6 13.76 37.74 49.50
CA LEU A 6 13.21 37.40 48.20
C LEU A 6 12.35 36.12 48.24
N ILE A 7 11.15 36.13 47.65
CA ILE A 7 10.42 34.91 47.27
C ILE A 7 10.20 34.95 45.75
N PHE A 8 10.97 34.12 45.05
CA PHE A 8 10.87 33.86 43.62
C PHE A 8 9.56 33.09 43.34
N GLY A 9 8.66 33.67 42.54
CA GLY A 9 7.52 32.96 42.00
C GLY A 9 7.98 31.90 41.00
N ILE A 10 7.91 30.63 41.38
CA ILE A 10 8.19 29.51 40.48
C ILE A 10 6.99 29.37 39.54
N CYS A 11 7.17 29.76 38.28
CA CYS A 11 6.25 29.47 37.20
C CYS A 11 6.41 27.99 36.83
N VAL A 12 5.52 27.12 37.32
CA VAL A 12 5.50 25.71 36.90
C VAL A 12 4.93 25.66 35.48
N LEU A 13 5.82 25.61 34.50
CA LEU A 13 5.50 25.33 33.11
C LEU A 13 5.18 23.83 33.01
N VAL A 14 3.89 23.49 33.04
CA VAL A 14 3.43 22.13 32.74
C VAL A 14 3.65 21.92 31.24
N LEU A 15 4.75 21.25 30.89
CA LEU A 15 4.97 20.72 29.55
C LEU A 15 3.94 19.62 29.31
N VAL A 16 2.82 19.97 28.68
CA VAL A 16 1.94 18.98 28.07
C VAL A 16 2.74 18.35 26.94
N SER A 17 3.33 17.17 27.18
CA SER A 17 3.92 16.37 26.11
C SER A 17 2.77 15.86 25.25
N THR A 18 2.40 16.61 24.22
CA THR A 18 1.64 16.03 23.13
C THR A 18 2.50 14.89 22.58
N PRO A 19 2.04 13.62 22.57
CA PRO A 19 2.70 12.65 21.72
C PRO A 19 2.60 13.21 20.31
N HIS A 20 3.76 13.54 19.74
CA HIS A 20 3.84 13.90 18.34
C HIS A 20 3.32 12.67 17.61
N ALA A 21 2.10 12.75 17.08
CA ALA A 21 1.67 11.80 16.08
C ALA A 21 2.68 11.99 14.94
N PHE A 22 3.65 11.08 14.85
CA PHE A 22 4.56 11.06 13.72
C PHE A 22 3.68 10.88 12.49
N ALA A 23 3.48 11.95 11.71
CA ALA A 23 2.97 11.80 10.37
C ALA A 23 4.02 10.97 9.64
N LEU A 24 3.75 9.67 9.50
CA LEU A 24 4.42 8.81 8.53
C LEU A 24 4.52 9.62 7.23
N ASP A 25 5.68 9.66 6.59
CA ASP A 25 5.76 10.24 5.25
C ASP A 25 4.68 9.59 4.36
N GLY A 26 4.30 10.25 3.25
CA GLY A 26 3.15 9.83 2.44
C GLY A 26 3.12 8.31 2.17
N THR A 27 4.29 7.73 1.93
CA THR A 27 4.54 6.32 1.59
C THR A 27 4.59 5.33 2.76
N HIS A 28 4.41 5.76 4.00
CA HIS A 28 4.32 4.84 5.14
C HIS A 28 2.93 4.87 5.81
N ARG A 29 1.96 5.56 5.22
CA ARG A 29 0.56 5.58 5.70
C ARG A 29 -0.14 4.22 5.58
N ALA A 30 0.30 3.40 4.64
CA ALA A 30 -0.12 2.01 4.50
C ALA A 30 1.08 1.11 4.23
N GLU A 31 0.86 -0.19 4.28
CA GLU A 31 1.81 -1.21 3.92
C GLU A 31 1.25 -2.06 2.79
N LEU A 32 2.05 -2.25 1.74
CA LEU A 32 1.75 -3.10 0.61
C LEU A 32 2.76 -4.25 0.58
N LYS A 33 2.32 -5.49 0.75
CA LYS A 33 3.18 -6.68 0.84
C LYS A 33 2.56 -7.90 0.16
N ASN A 34 3.36 -8.97 0.07
CA ASN A 34 2.88 -10.30 -0.32
C ASN A 34 2.17 -10.33 -1.70
N ALA A 35 2.81 -9.71 -2.70
CA ALA A 35 2.36 -9.80 -4.08
C ALA A 35 2.45 -11.24 -4.56
N ARG A 36 1.38 -11.76 -5.14
CA ARG A 36 1.28 -13.15 -5.58
C ARG A 36 0.21 -13.34 -6.65
N LEU A 37 0.28 -14.43 -7.37
CA LEU A 37 -0.85 -14.91 -8.18
C LEU A 37 -1.74 -15.81 -7.33
N VAL A 38 -3.06 -15.64 -7.47
CA VAL A 38 -4.06 -16.53 -6.89
C VAL A 38 -5.05 -17.01 -7.94
N ASN A 39 -5.67 -18.18 -7.71
CA ASN A 39 -6.76 -18.70 -8.52
C ASN A 39 -8.11 -18.06 -8.12
N ALA A 40 -9.20 -18.50 -8.75
CA ALA A 40 -10.55 -17.98 -8.47
C ALA A 40 -11.06 -18.22 -7.04
N PHE A 41 -10.44 -19.13 -6.29
CA PHE A 41 -10.74 -19.43 -4.89
C PHE A 41 -9.84 -18.66 -3.91
N GLY A 42 -8.90 -17.84 -4.41
CA GLY A 42 -7.94 -17.10 -3.61
C GLY A 42 -6.72 -17.90 -3.17
N GLU A 43 -6.54 -19.12 -3.69
CA GLU A 43 -5.37 -19.95 -3.39
C GLU A 43 -4.18 -19.54 -4.25
N THR A 44 -2.99 -19.48 -3.64
CA THR A 44 -1.76 -19.12 -4.35
C THR A 44 -1.44 -20.11 -5.47
N THR A 45 -1.06 -19.59 -6.63
CA THR A 45 -0.61 -20.38 -7.78
C THR A 45 0.83 -19.98 -8.16
N PRO A 46 1.60 -20.86 -8.83
CA PRO A 46 2.93 -20.51 -9.30
C PRO A 46 2.92 -19.29 -10.24
N GLU A 47 4.04 -18.59 -10.29
CA GLU A 47 4.26 -17.50 -11.25
C GLU A 47 4.45 -17.98 -12.69
N ASN A 48 4.49 -19.30 -12.92
CA ASN A 48 4.42 -19.90 -14.24
C ASN A 48 2.99 -20.40 -14.51
N ILE A 49 2.32 -19.77 -15.47
CA ILE A 49 0.93 -20.03 -15.84
C ILE A 49 0.84 -20.37 -17.32
N ASN A 50 -0.25 -21.03 -17.72
CA ASN A 50 -0.49 -21.33 -19.13
C ASN A 50 -1.13 -20.13 -19.83
N THR A 51 -0.94 -20.03 -21.15
CA THR A 51 -1.79 -19.16 -21.98
C THR A 51 -3.27 -19.45 -21.74
N ASN A 52 -4.09 -18.40 -21.75
CA ASN A 52 -5.53 -18.45 -21.45
C ASN A 52 -5.89 -18.93 -20.03
N GLN A 53 -4.93 -19.14 -19.14
CA GLN A 53 -5.21 -19.41 -17.73
C GLN A 53 -5.60 -18.10 -17.02
N GLN A 54 -6.81 -18.06 -16.48
CA GLN A 54 -7.25 -16.93 -15.66
C GLN A 54 -6.63 -17.02 -14.26
N VAL A 55 -5.98 -15.94 -13.84
CA VAL A 55 -5.43 -15.75 -12.50
C VAL A 55 -5.84 -14.39 -11.95
N GLN A 56 -5.56 -14.14 -10.68
CA GLN A 56 -5.69 -12.82 -10.06
C GLN A 56 -4.34 -12.39 -9.51
N ILE A 57 -3.96 -11.14 -9.79
CA ILE A 57 -2.80 -10.50 -9.19
C ILE A 57 -3.26 -9.94 -7.84
N SER A 58 -2.68 -10.45 -6.77
CA SER A 58 -3.08 -10.14 -5.39
C SER A 58 -1.93 -9.55 -4.59
N ALA A 59 -2.25 -8.67 -3.65
CA ALA A 59 -1.34 -8.14 -2.66
C ALA A 59 -2.11 -7.77 -1.39
N ASP A 60 -1.44 -7.90 -0.25
CA ASP A 60 -1.98 -7.57 1.06
C ASP A 60 -1.70 -6.09 1.36
N ILE A 61 -2.76 -5.38 1.75
CA ILE A 61 -2.77 -3.95 2.02
C ILE A 61 -3.17 -3.75 3.47
N THR A 62 -2.32 -3.11 4.26
CA THR A 62 -2.61 -2.81 5.68
C THR A 62 -2.59 -1.31 5.91
N ASN A 63 -3.66 -0.76 6.49
CA ASN A 63 -3.66 0.63 6.95
C ASN A 63 -2.80 0.76 8.20
N LYS A 64 -1.78 1.64 8.19
CA LYS A 64 -0.86 1.83 9.33
C LYS A 64 -1.23 3.00 10.24
N GLN A 65 -2.34 3.68 9.95
CA GLN A 65 -2.79 4.84 10.70
C GLN A 65 -3.87 4.47 11.72
N ASP A 66 -4.08 5.39 12.67
CA ASP A 66 -5.15 5.33 13.68
C ASP A 66 -6.47 5.97 13.19
N LYS A 67 -6.61 6.14 11.87
CA LYS A 67 -7.81 6.66 11.20
C LYS A 67 -8.11 5.87 9.92
N ASN A 68 -9.33 6.02 9.40
CA ASN A 68 -9.70 5.41 8.12
C ASN A 68 -8.80 5.94 6.99
N GLN A 69 -8.39 5.04 6.08
CA GLN A 69 -7.62 5.38 4.90
C GLN A 69 -8.35 4.86 3.66
N GLU A 70 -8.78 5.78 2.80
CA GLU A 70 -9.18 5.46 1.44
C GLU A 70 -7.96 5.05 0.63
N PHE A 71 -8.11 4.10 -0.28
CA PHE A 71 -7.01 3.72 -1.16
C PHE A 71 -7.49 3.38 -2.55
N VAL A 72 -6.55 3.44 -3.47
CA VAL A 72 -6.63 2.90 -4.83
C VAL A 72 -5.49 1.92 -5.01
N CYS A 73 -5.81 0.64 -5.19
CA CYS A 73 -4.83 -0.37 -5.58
C CYS A 73 -4.82 -0.48 -7.09
N ILE A 74 -3.70 -0.11 -7.71
CA ILE A 74 -3.52 -0.07 -9.17
C ILE A 74 -2.59 -1.21 -9.55
N VAL A 75 -3.00 -2.00 -10.54
CA VAL A 75 -2.16 -3.04 -11.16
C VAL A 75 -1.92 -2.68 -12.61
N GLN A 76 -0.66 -2.48 -12.96
CA GLN A 76 -0.17 -2.35 -14.32
C GLN A 76 0.57 -3.63 -14.71
N VAL A 77 0.25 -4.23 -15.84
CA VAL A 77 1.03 -5.36 -16.37
C VAL A 77 1.80 -4.88 -17.58
N LEU A 78 3.12 -5.09 -17.55
CA LEU A 78 4.06 -4.79 -18.62
C LEU A 78 4.48 -6.07 -19.33
N ASP A 79 4.66 -6.02 -20.64
CA ASP A 79 5.33 -7.08 -21.40
C ASP A 79 6.86 -7.02 -21.24
N GLN A 80 7.57 -7.94 -21.90
CA GLN A 80 9.03 -8.00 -21.90
C GLN A 80 9.76 -6.74 -22.42
N ASN A 81 9.07 -5.89 -23.18
CA ASN A 81 9.59 -4.64 -23.71
C ASN A 81 9.22 -3.44 -22.81
N ASN A 82 8.70 -3.70 -21.61
CA ASN A 82 8.14 -2.71 -20.69
C ASN A 82 6.93 -1.93 -21.26
N VAL A 83 6.20 -2.51 -22.22
CA VAL A 83 4.99 -1.91 -22.77
C VAL A 83 3.79 -2.29 -21.90
N PRO A 84 2.98 -1.34 -21.41
CA PRO A 84 1.78 -1.67 -20.66
C PRO A 84 0.75 -2.42 -21.53
N VAL A 85 0.43 -3.65 -21.13
CA VAL A 85 -0.60 -4.49 -21.76
C VAL A 85 -1.88 -4.56 -20.93
N LYS A 86 -1.85 -4.11 -19.68
CA LYS A 86 -3.02 -3.96 -18.82
C LYS A 86 -2.83 -2.85 -17.80
N LEU A 87 -3.91 -2.13 -17.50
CA LEU A 87 -4.04 -1.23 -16.37
C LEU A 87 -5.43 -1.43 -15.75
N ALA A 88 -5.49 -1.69 -14.46
CA ALA A 88 -6.75 -1.85 -13.72
C ALA A 88 -6.58 -1.41 -12.27
N TRP A 89 -7.67 -1.04 -11.61
CA TRP A 89 -7.63 -0.62 -10.22
C TRP A 89 -8.92 -0.97 -9.47
N ILE A 90 -8.79 -1.02 -8.14
CA ILE A 90 -9.92 -1.07 -7.21
C ILE A 90 -9.78 0.06 -6.19
N GLN A 91 -10.91 0.52 -5.67
CA GLN A 91 -10.97 1.57 -4.64
C GLN A 91 -11.76 1.07 -3.45
N ALA A 92 -11.27 1.32 -2.24
CA ALA A 92 -11.97 1.01 -1.01
C ALA A 92 -11.46 1.88 0.15
N SER A 93 -12.01 1.68 1.33
CA SER A 93 -11.53 2.28 2.58
C SER A 93 -11.19 1.19 3.58
N LEU A 94 -10.07 1.37 4.28
CA LEU A 94 -9.65 0.51 5.39
C LEU A 94 -9.87 1.23 6.71
N GLN A 95 -10.40 0.50 7.69
CA GLN A 95 -10.40 0.92 9.09
C GLN A 95 -8.96 0.96 9.64
N PRO A 96 -8.70 1.61 10.79
CA PRO A 96 -7.38 1.59 11.42
C PRO A 96 -6.85 0.17 11.59
N GLN A 97 -5.58 -0.04 11.23
CA GLN A 97 -4.88 -1.33 11.37
C GLN A 97 -5.51 -2.51 10.60
N GLN A 98 -6.55 -2.28 9.79
CA GLN A 98 -7.18 -3.33 8.98
C GLN A 98 -6.27 -3.75 7.83
N THR A 99 -6.22 -5.06 7.59
CA THR A 99 -5.62 -5.66 6.39
C THR A 99 -6.69 -6.13 5.42
N PHE A 100 -6.45 -5.91 4.13
CA PHE A 100 -7.27 -6.36 3.02
C PHE A 100 -6.39 -6.94 1.91
N SER A 101 -6.74 -8.11 1.40
CA SER A 101 -6.07 -8.69 0.23
C SER A 101 -6.80 -8.26 -1.04
N SER A 102 -6.17 -7.38 -1.81
CA SER A 102 -6.66 -7.02 -3.14
C SER A 102 -6.50 -8.17 -4.12
N ALA A 103 -7.34 -8.25 -5.14
CA ALA A 103 -7.22 -9.25 -6.21
C ALA A 103 -7.77 -8.70 -7.52
N ILE A 104 -6.95 -8.63 -8.57
CA ILE A 104 -7.34 -8.14 -9.89
C ILE A 104 -7.11 -9.22 -10.96
N SER A 105 -8.19 -9.68 -11.58
CA SER A 105 -8.19 -10.74 -12.61
C SER A 105 -7.35 -10.39 -13.82
N TRP A 106 -6.51 -11.32 -14.29
CA TRP A 106 -5.67 -11.20 -15.48
C TRP A 106 -5.66 -12.51 -16.28
N VAL A 107 -5.59 -12.36 -17.60
CA VAL A 107 -5.45 -13.44 -18.57
C VAL A 107 -4.73 -12.89 -19.80
N THR A 108 -3.97 -13.72 -20.49
CA THR A 108 -3.33 -13.39 -21.77
C THR A 108 -3.26 -14.65 -22.64
N ASP A 109 -3.36 -14.48 -23.95
CA ASP A 109 -3.21 -15.53 -24.96
C ASP A 109 -1.78 -15.59 -25.52
N LYS A 110 -0.91 -14.65 -25.13
CA LYS A 110 0.47 -14.56 -25.63
C LYS A 110 1.47 -15.11 -24.60
N PRO A 111 2.30 -16.09 -24.96
CA PRO A 111 3.39 -16.54 -24.11
C PRO A 111 4.45 -15.43 -23.97
N GLY A 112 5.18 -15.44 -22.88
CA GLY A 112 6.22 -14.46 -22.60
C GLY A 112 6.45 -14.22 -21.12
N THR A 113 7.38 -13.30 -20.82
CA THR A 113 7.59 -12.78 -19.47
C THR A 113 6.89 -11.44 -19.32
N TYR A 114 6.17 -11.29 -18.22
CA TYR A 114 5.46 -10.09 -17.85
C TYR A 114 5.90 -9.60 -16.47
N THR A 115 5.70 -8.32 -16.21
CA THR A 115 5.88 -7.73 -14.88
C THR A 115 4.60 -7.02 -14.47
N ALA A 116 3.97 -7.51 -13.40
CA ALA A 116 2.87 -6.82 -12.76
C ALA A 116 3.42 -5.86 -11.70
N GLN A 117 3.18 -4.57 -11.89
CA GLN A 117 3.51 -3.53 -10.93
C GLN A 117 2.25 -3.16 -10.15
N ILE A 118 2.35 -3.17 -8.82
CA ILE A 118 1.26 -2.88 -7.90
C ILE A 118 1.56 -1.59 -7.17
N PHE A 119 0.70 -0.58 -7.36
CA PHE A 119 0.79 0.71 -6.71
C PHE A 119 -0.36 0.90 -5.75
N LEU A 120 -0.11 1.63 -4.66
CA LEU A 120 -1.13 1.95 -3.67
C LEU A 120 -1.17 3.46 -3.47
N TRP A 121 -2.24 4.10 -3.90
CA TRP A 121 -2.44 5.55 -3.81
C TRP A 121 -3.61 5.90 -2.91
N ASP A 122 -3.70 7.14 -2.45
CA ASP A 122 -4.84 7.65 -1.68
C ASP A 122 -6.10 7.78 -2.55
N SER A 123 -5.94 8.29 -3.77
CA SER A 123 -6.99 8.57 -4.74
C SER A 123 -6.40 8.66 -6.16
N ILE A 124 -7.23 8.49 -7.19
CA ILE A 124 -6.81 8.73 -8.59
C ILE A 124 -6.49 10.22 -8.82
N LYS A 125 -7.18 11.12 -8.12
CA LYS A 125 -7.09 12.57 -8.33
C LYS A 125 -5.79 13.16 -7.77
N ASN A 126 -5.44 12.80 -6.54
CA ASN A 126 -4.23 13.32 -5.89
C ASN A 126 -3.00 12.50 -6.27
N ALA A 127 -3.18 11.20 -6.53
CA ALA A 127 -2.11 10.26 -6.86
C ALA A 127 -1.00 10.20 -5.81
N ASP A 128 -1.33 10.40 -4.53
CA ASP A 128 -0.35 10.33 -3.46
C ASP A 128 -0.10 8.86 -3.09
N ALA A 129 1.14 8.41 -3.26
CA ALA A 129 1.52 7.06 -2.84
C ALA A 129 1.31 6.88 -1.32
N LEU A 130 0.70 5.76 -0.95
CA LEU A 130 0.50 5.32 0.43
C LEU A 130 1.57 4.32 0.90
N ALA A 131 2.20 3.63 -0.05
CA ALA A 131 3.22 2.60 0.14
C ALA A 131 4.19 2.57 -1.04
N GLY A 132 5.38 1.97 -0.84
CA GLY A 132 6.25 1.59 -1.95
C GLY A 132 5.56 0.56 -2.87
N LYS A 133 5.85 0.63 -4.18
CA LYS A 133 5.29 -0.31 -5.16
C LYS A 133 5.86 -1.72 -4.99
N LEU A 134 5.12 -2.72 -5.43
CA LEU A 134 5.60 -4.10 -5.59
C LEU A 134 5.71 -4.46 -7.06
N ASP A 135 6.70 -5.28 -7.40
CA ASP A 135 6.82 -5.90 -8.72
C ASP A 135 6.67 -7.42 -8.57
N LEU A 136 5.87 -8.03 -9.44
CA LEU A 136 5.65 -9.46 -9.53
C LEU A 136 5.99 -9.92 -10.95
N ARG A 137 6.96 -10.82 -11.08
CA ARG A 137 7.30 -11.43 -12.36
C ARG A 137 6.32 -12.55 -12.66
N ILE A 138 5.89 -12.66 -13.92
CA ILE A 138 4.98 -13.71 -14.35
C ILE A 138 5.48 -14.30 -15.66
N ILE A 139 5.52 -15.63 -15.74
CA ILE A 139 5.94 -16.38 -16.94
C ILE A 139 4.70 -17.06 -17.51
N VAL A 140 4.38 -16.77 -18.75
CA VAL A 140 3.27 -17.39 -19.49
C VAL A 140 3.85 -18.31 -20.55
N SER A 141 3.42 -19.58 -20.55
CA SER A 141 3.82 -20.62 -21.50
C SER A 141 2.66 -21.25 -22.25
#